data_AF-V4NVR3-F1
#
_entry.id   AF-V4NVR3-F1
#
_cell.length_a   1.000
_cell.length_b   1.000
_cell.length_c   1.000
_cell.angle_alpha   90.00
_cell.angle_beta   90.00
_cell.angle_gamma   90.00
#
_symmetry.space_group_name_H-M   'P 1'
#
loop_
_entity.id
_entity.type
_entity.pdbx_description
1 polymer ?
#
loop_
_entity_poly.entity_id
_entity_poly.type
_entity_poly.pdbx_seq_one_letter_code
_entity_poly.pdbx_strand_id
1 'polypeptide(L)'
;MGRDRDVRTRDDWEEVKIAIMTAAVLKKFQTHAVPRDLLLSGGEDDIIENAPGDYFWGGGQDGSGLNHLGRILMNVRRHLR
;
A
#
# COMPACT_ATOMS: atom_id res chain seq x y z
N MET A 1 -7.72 -12.04 15.78
CA MET A 1 -8.68 -10.97 15.45
C MET A 1 -8.44 -10.40 14.05
N GLY A 2 -7.32 -9.72 13.72
CA GLY A 2 -7.15 -9.10 12.38
C GLY A 2 -6.84 -10.05 11.19
N ARG A 3 -6.35 -11.27 11.44
CA ARG A 3 -6.11 -12.31 10.41
C ARG A 3 -7.14 -13.43 10.42
N ASP A 4 -8.13 -13.30 11.30
CA ASP A 4 -9.16 -14.31 11.47
C ASP A 4 -10.24 -14.06 10.40
N ARG A 5 -10.40 -15.01 9.48
CA ARG A 5 -11.37 -14.89 8.38
C ARG A 5 -12.79 -15.18 8.84
N ASP A 6 -12.96 -15.70 10.05
CA ASP A 6 -14.26 -16.01 10.64
C ASP A 6 -14.90 -14.77 11.29
N VAL A 7 -14.14 -13.68 11.43
CA VAL A 7 -14.67 -12.37 11.80
C VAL A 7 -15.34 -11.77 10.57
N ARG A 8 -16.64 -11.51 10.65
CA ARG A 8 -17.42 -10.89 9.57
C ARG A 8 -16.80 -9.56 9.16
N THR A 9 -16.17 -9.54 7.99
CA THR A 9 -15.68 -8.32 7.36
C THR A 9 -16.83 -7.57 6.69
N ARG A 10 -16.57 -6.33 6.27
CA ARG A 10 -17.51 -5.57 5.45
C ARG A 10 -17.81 -6.36 4.17
N ASP A 11 -19.07 -6.42 3.75
CA ASP A 11 -19.51 -7.28 2.65
C ASP A 11 -18.87 -6.88 1.30
N ASP A 12 -18.50 -5.60 1.13
CA ASP A 12 -17.84 -5.04 -0.07
C ASP A 12 -16.32 -4.89 0.09
N TRP A 13 -15.71 -5.54 1.08
CA TRP A 13 -14.30 -5.32 1.45
C TRP A 13 -13.35 -5.51 0.25
N GLU A 14 -13.58 -6.53 -0.57
CA GLU A 14 -12.74 -6.82 -1.74
C GLU A 14 -12.75 -5.68 -2.77
N GLU A 15 -13.86 -4.94 -2.86
CA GLU A 15 -14.03 -3.82 -3.79
C GLU A 15 -13.38 -2.54 -3.26
N VAL A 16 -13.38 -2.35 -1.94
CA VAL A 16 -13.01 -1.06 -1.33
C VAL A 16 -11.63 -1.03 -0.67
N LYS A 17 -11.02 -2.20 -0.41
CA LYS A 17 -9.76 -2.30 0.34
C LYS A 17 -8.64 -1.45 -0.26
N ILE A 18 -8.57 -1.36 -1.59
CA ILE A 18 -7.59 -0.53 -2.30
C ILE A 18 -7.85 0.96 -2.04
N ALA A 19 -9.11 1.40 -2.17
CA ALA A 19 -9.47 2.81 -1.94
C ALA A 19 -9.22 3.23 -0.48
N ILE A 20 -9.59 2.37 0.47
CA ILE A 20 -9.36 2.62 1.90
C ILE A 20 -7.85 2.68 2.19
N MET A 21 -7.06 1.72 1.68
CA MET A 21 -5.61 1.74 1.85
C MET A 21 -4.98 2.99 1.23
N THR A 22 -5.43 3.40 0.04
CA THR A 22 -4.97 4.63 -0.61
C THR A 22 -5.21 5.86 0.25
N ALA A 23 -6.41 6.01 0.80
CA ALA A 23 -6.75 7.12 1.68
C ALA A 23 -5.91 7.12 2.97
N ALA A 24 -5.71 5.95 3.58
CA ALA A 24 -4.90 5.81 4.79
C ALA A 24 -3.43 6.17 4.54
N VAL A 25 -2.85 5.66 3.44
CA VAL A 25 -1.46 5.93 3.05
C VAL A 25 -1.28 7.40 2.73
N LEU A 26 -2.18 8.01 1.96
CA LEU A 26 -2.13 9.45 1.69
C LEU A 26 -2.16 10.25 2.99
N LYS A 27 -3.09 9.94 3.90
CA LYS A 27 -3.21 10.64 5.18
C LYS A 27 -1.95 10.51 6.03
N LYS A 28 -1.32 9.32 6.06
CA LYS A 28 -0.04 9.08 6.76
C LYS A 28 1.05 10.05 6.29
N PHE A 29 1.23 10.18 4.97
CA PHE A 29 2.27 11.05 4.41
C PHE A 29 1.90 12.54 4.44
N GLN A 30 0.62 12.90 4.45
CA GLN A 30 0.20 14.28 4.71
C GLN A 30 0.44 14.70 6.16
N THR A 31 0.35 13.76 7.11
CA THR A 31 0.43 14.06 8.55
C THR A 31 1.87 14.06 9.05
N HIS A 32 2.75 13.23 8.48
CA HIS A 32 4.11 13.04 8.99
C HIS A 32 5.15 13.44 7.94
N ALA A 33 5.87 14.54 8.21
CA ALA A 33 6.87 15.10 7.29
C ALA A 33 8.04 14.14 7.03
N VAL A 34 8.63 13.53 8.06
CA VAL A 34 9.78 12.63 7.92
C VAL A 34 9.54 11.48 6.92
N PRO A 35 8.49 10.65 7.06
CA PRO A 35 8.23 9.59 6.09
C PRO A 35 7.83 10.15 4.72
N ARG A 36 7.17 11.31 4.63
CA ARG A 36 6.84 11.96 3.36
C ARG A 36 8.10 12.33 2.59
N ASP A 37 9.03 12.98 3.27
CA ASP A 37 10.25 13.46 2.64
C ASP A 37 11.11 12.26 2.19
N LEU A 38 11.10 11.15 2.95
CA LEU A 38 11.71 9.88 2.53
C LEU A 38 11.02 9.26 1.30
N LEU A 39 9.68 9.29 1.24
CA LEU A 39 8.93 8.81 0.07
C LEU A 39 9.27 9.63 -1.18
N LEU A 40 9.38 10.96 -1.03
CA LEU A 40 9.69 11.88 -2.11
C LEU A 40 11.16 11.79 -2.57
N SER A 41 12.10 11.50 -1.65
CA SER A 41 13.52 11.40 -1.98
C SER A 41 13.87 10.23 -2.90
N GLY A 42 13.03 9.20 -2.97
CA GLY A 42 13.19 8.06 -3.88
C GLY A 42 12.95 8.36 -5.36
N GLY A 43 12.76 9.62 -5.75
CA GLY A 43 12.69 10.00 -7.17
C GLY A 43 11.58 9.29 -7.94
N GLU A 44 11.91 8.74 -9.12
CA GLU A 44 10.97 7.97 -9.94
C GLU A 44 11.11 6.45 -9.75
N ASP A 45 11.96 6.00 -8.84
CA ASP A 45 12.22 4.57 -8.67
C ASP A 45 10.95 3.81 -8.27
N ASP A 46 10.82 2.59 -8.79
CA ASP A 46 9.73 1.70 -8.46
C ASP A 46 9.83 1.24 -6.99
N ILE A 47 8.68 1.21 -6.31
CA ILE A 47 8.59 0.72 -4.93
C ILE A 47 7.95 -0.67 -4.96
N ILE A 48 8.69 -1.67 -4.51
CA ILE A 48 8.21 -3.05 -4.35
C ILE A 48 8.17 -3.40 -2.86
N GLU A 49 6.98 -3.78 -2.38
CA GLU A 49 6.82 -4.30 -1.02
C GLU A 49 7.33 -5.74 -0.98
N ASN A 50 8.49 -5.95 -0.36
CA ASN A 50 9.11 -7.27 -0.24
C ASN A 50 8.42 -8.12 0.85
N ALA A 51 7.28 -8.70 0.49
CA ALA A 51 6.50 -9.59 1.33
C ALA A 51 6.30 -10.94 0.62
N PRO A 52 7.18 -11.94 0.84
CA PRO A 52 7.13 -13.22 0.13
C PRO A 52 5.81 -13.99 0.27
N GLY A 53 5.13 -13.84 1.40
CA GLY A 53 3.83 -14.48 1.67
C GLY A 53 2.61 -13.68 1.22
N ASP A 54 2.79 -12.46 0.69
CA ASP A 54 1.70 -11.58 0.29
C ASP A 54 1.77 -11.25 -1.20
N TYR A 55 0.93 -11.94 -1.98
CA TYR A 55 0.81 -11.75 -3.42
C TYR A 55 -0.20 -10.66 -3.80
N PHE A 56 -0.93 -10.10 -2.85
CA PHE A 56 -1.91 -9.04 -3.13
C PHE A 56 -1.29 -7.66 -2.87
N TRP A 57 -0.84 -7.41 -1.64
CA TRP A 57 -0.19 -6.13 -1.29
C TRP A 57 1.27 -6.09 -1.69
N GLY A 58 1.95 -7.24 -1.64
CA GLY A 58 3.38 -7.39 -1.89
C GLY A 58 3.74 -7.93 -3.26
N GLY A 59 5.05 -8.04 -3.49
CA GLY A 59 5.63 -8.67 -4.68
C GLY A 59 5.56 -10.20 -4.69
N GLY A 60 5.13 -10.86 -3.61
CA GLY A 60 5.18 -12.31 -3.49
C GLY A 60 6.62 -12.86 -3.47
N GLN A 61 6.75 -14.18 -3.31
CA GLN A 61 8.05 -14.82 -3.16
C GLN A 61 8.89 -14.80 -4.45
N ASP A 62 8.22 -14.85 -5.60
CA ASP A 62 8.81 -14.96 -6.94
C ASP A 62 8.68 -13.68 -7.77
N GLY A 63 8.18 -12.59 -7.17
CA GLY A 63 7.94 -11.32 -7.86
C GLY A 63 6.64 -11.27 -8.68
N SER A 64 5.82 -12.32 -8.67
CA SER A 64 4.54 -12.36 -9.39
C SER A 64 3.36 -11.73 -8.64
N GLY A 65 3.59 -11.25 -7.42
CA GLY A 65 2.59 -10.54 -6.63
C GLY A 65 2.16 -9.21 -7.26
N LEU A 66 0.93 -8.80 -6.95
CA LEU A 66 0.29 -7.62 -7.53
C LEU A 66 0.93 -6.30 -7.07
N ASN A 67 1.67 -6.32 -5.94
CA ASN A 67 2.35 -5.16 -5.35
C ASN A 67 1.42 -3.94 -5.21
N HIS A 68 0.17 -4.14 -4.77
CA HIS A 68 -0.80 -3.05 -4.64
C HIS A 68 -0.30 -1.94 -3.71
N LEU A 69 0.42 -2.29 -2.63
CA LEU A 69 0.94 -1.30 -1.70
C LEU A 69 2.03 -0.42 -2.34
N GLY A 70 2.98 -1.04 -3.04
CA GLY A 70 4.00 -0.30 -3.78
C GLY A 70 3.41 0.65 -4.82
N ARG A 71 2.39 0.18 -5.57
CA ARG A 71 1.65 1.03 -6.53
C ARG A 71 0.93 2.20 -5.86
N ILE A 72 0.30 1.97 -4.71
CA ILE A 72 -0.34 3.03 -3.91
C ILE A 72 0.72 4.06 -3.45
N LEU A 73 1.87 3.62 -2.94
CA LEU A 73 2.95 4.50 -2.52
C LEU A 73 3.45 5.38 -3.66
N MET A 74 3.63 4.82 -4.85
CA MET A 74 4.01 5.58 -6.05
C MET A 74 2.93 6.58 -6.49
N ASN A 75 1.65 6.20 -6.42
CA ASN A 75 0.54 7.11 -6.70
C ASN A 75 0.50 8.28 -5.71
N VAL A 76 0.65 7.99 -4.41
CA VAL A 76 0.70 9.00 -3.35
C VAL A 76 1.92 9.91 -3.50
N ARG A 77 3.09 9.36 -3.86
CA ARG A 77 4.30 10.14 -4.18
C ARG A 77 4.03 11.17 -5.27
N ARG A 78 3.34 10.77 -6.36
CA ARG A 78 2.95 11.70 -7.44
C ARG A 78 1.93 12.75 -7.01
N HIS A 79 1.03 12.40 -6.09
CA HIS A 79 0.00 13.33 -5.60
C HIS A 79 0.54 14.39 -4.61
N LEU A 80 1.66 14.12 -3.94
CA LEU A 80 2.27 15.02 -2.95
C LEU A 80 3.34 15.95 -3.53
N ARG A 81 3.64 15.83 -4.82
CA ARG A 81 4.51 16.74 -5.57
C ARG A 81 3.69 17.87 -6.16
#